data_AF-A0A5C7B7R2-F1
#
_entry.id   AF-A0A5C7B7R2-F1
#
_cell.length_a   1.000
_cell.length_b   1.000
_cell.length_c   1.000
_cell.angle_alpha   90.00
_cell.angle_beta   90.00
_cell.angle_gamma   90.00
#
_symmetry.space_group_name_H-M   'P 1'
#
loop_
_entity.id
_entity.type
_entity.pdbx_description
1 polymer ?
#
loop_
_entity_poly.entity_id
_entity_poly.type
_entity_poly.pdbx_seq_one_letter_code
_entity_poly.pdbx_strand_id
1 'polypeptide(L)'
;MIDSVVFGDDISTISTNTLLVPGMTKSVEIGTYAVSFNGQHMTSAFDQPFNTIQSLIDADLIYQDLMSITATNTAHSLVFGNGENLLPGVYDLVGTTSIAGTLVLDGGGDPNSEFIIRSTGPLTTGVGTTVTLTNGASSNNIFWVSEKPISTGANSIFKGTLVSRAGAVSLGVSTSIEGRIFTKAGELSVGAHCILTIPTGISPIDLRSLSSFAMFTSSGAVSADISATVTGDVGTGLGAIAIAATHIGEEYPAGTTSSKETTTTYSIYQNGTEVANSSRTIISLNSVVSLQAKVTTLVAGEVIEVRWKVDVGEATLDHRNLLLIRSEF
;
A
#
# COMPACT_ATOMS: atom_id res chain seq x y z
N MET A 1 -26.84 -38.22 -10.31
CA MET A 1 -27.39 -37.15 -9.43
C MET A 1 -26.39 -36.00 -9.33
N ILE A 2 -26.86 -34.75 -9.42
CA ILE A 2 -26.04 -33.53 -9.24
C ILE A 2 -26.57 -32.80 -8.00
N ASP A 3 -25.69 -32.40 -7.10
CA ASP A 3 -26.01 -31.59 -5.92
C ASP A 3 -25.04 -30.41 -5.82
N SER A 4 -25.52 -29.24 -5.37
CA SER A 4 -24.71 -28.03 -5.32
C SER A 4 -25.09 -27.11 -4.16
N VAL A 5 -24.11 -26.37 -3.65
CA VAL A 5 -24.27 -25.31 -2.65
C VAL A 5 -23.62 -24.03 -3.18
N VAL A 6 -24.38 -22.93 -3.23
CA VAL A 6 -23.92 -21.66 -3.80
C VAL A 6 -24.21 -20.51 -2.85
N PHE A 7 -23.22 -19.66 -2.63
CA PHE A 7 -23.30 -18.45 -1.80
C PHE A 7 -22.52 -17.31 -2.48
N GLY A 8 -23.06 -16.09 -2.45
CA GLY A 8 -22.47 -14.90 -3.10
C GLY A 8 -22.05 -13.79 -2.14
N ASP A 9 -22.21 -14.00 -0.83
CA ASP A 9 -21.75 -13.11 0.23
C ASP A 9 -20.25 -13.28 0.50
N ASP A 10 -19.64 -12.19 0.95
CA ASP A 10 -18.24 -12.14 1.37
C ASP A 10 -18.08 -12.73 2.77
N ILE A 11 -17.07 -13.56 2.93
CA ILE A 11 -16.62 -14.06 4.23
C ILE A 11 -15.12 -13.81 4.36
N SER A 12 -14.63 -13.63 5.59
CA SER A 12 -13.21 -13.46 5.84
C SER A 12 -12.67 -14.37 6.96
N THR A 13 -11.35 -14.58 6.97
CA THR A 13 -10.65 -15.27 8.05
C THR A 13 -9.22 -14.76 8.21
N ILE A 14 -8.79 -14.72 9.47
CA ILE A 14 -7.39 -14.50 9.89
C ILE A 14 -6.78 -15.75 10.55
N SER A 15 -7.51 -16.87 10.54
CA SER A 15 -7.14 -18.07 11.30
C SER A 15 -6.02 -18.86 10.64
N THR A 16 -4.99 -19.16 11.44
CA THR A 16 -3.91 -20.08 11.07
C THR A 16 -4.28 -21.56 11.23
N ASN A 17 -5.38 -21.83 11.94
CA ASN A 17 -6.00 -23.15 12.00
C ASN A 17 -6.95 -23.37 10.83
N THR A 18 -7.02 -24.62 10.37
CA THR A 18 -7.99 -25.03 9.34
C THR A 18 -9.42 -24.92 9.84
N LEU A 19 -10.17 -23.95 9.32
CA LEU A 19 -11.58 -23.70 9.64
C LEU A 19 -12.51 -24.18 8.52
N LEU A 20 -13.77 -24.44 8.85
CA LEU A 20 -14.82 -24.59 7.84
C LEU A 20 -14.97 -23.28 7.08
N VAL A 21 -15.13 -23.37 5.75
CA VAL A 21 -15.65 -22.26 4.96
C VAL A 21 -17.16 -22.19 5.23
N PRO A 22 -17.68 -21.10 5.83
CA PRO A 22 -19.10 -20.96 6.16
C PRO A 22 -20.03 -21.37 5.01
N GLY A 23 -21.01 -22.24 5.26
CA GLY A 23 -21.97 -22.67 4.25
C GLY A 23 -21.46 -23.69 3.23
N MET A 24 -20.17 -24.04 3.20
CA MET A 24 -19.62 -25.04 2.28
C MET A 24 -19.53 -26.44 2.92
N THR A 25 -20.68 -26.93 3.40
CA THR A 25 -20.81 -28.27 3.98
C THR A 25 -22.04 -28.97 3.42
N LYS A 26 -21.89 -30.24 3.03
CA LYS A 26 -22.99 -31.02 2.44
C LYS A 26 -22.97 -32.47 2.92
N SER A 27 -24.07 -32.93 3.51
CA SER A 27 -24.30 -34.36 3.78
C SER A 27 -24.76 -35.07 2.51
N VAL A 28 -24.22 -36.26 2.26
CA VAL A 28 -24.55 -37.06 1.06
C VAL A 28 -24.93 -38.50 1.40
N GLU A 29 -25.61 -39.16 0.47
CA GLU A 29 -25.86 -40.60 0.53
C GLU A 29 -24.57 -41.41 0.25
N ILE A 30 -24.65 -42.73 0.44
CA ILE A 30 -23.59 -43.68 0.08
C ILE A 30 -23.35 -43.62 -1.44
N GLY A 31 -22.11 -43.36 -1.84
CA GLY A 31 -21.73 -43.35 -3.25
C GLY A 31 -20.35 -42.77 -3.51
N THR A 32 -19.97 -42.75 -4.79
CA THR A 32 -18.75 -42.10 -5.25
C THR A 32 -19.10 -40.79 -5.95
N TYR A 33 -18.42 -39.71 -5.58
CA TYR A 33 -18.68 -38.36 -6.03
C TYR A 33 -17.43 -37.72 -6.63
N ALA A 34 -17.59 -37.06 -7.77
CA ALA A 34 -16.68 -36.02 -8.20
C ALA A 34 -17.12 -34.72 -7.53
N VAL A 35 -16.24 -34.13 -6.72
CA VAL A 35 -16.48 -32.91 -5.96
C VAL A 35 -15.63 -31.80 -6.57
N SER A 36 -16.23 -30.64 -6.80
CA SER A 36 -15.50 -29.43 -7.17
C SER A 36 -15.95 -28.24 -6.33
N PHE A 37 -15.01 -27.34 -6.05
CA PHE A 37 -15.29 -26.07 -5.39
C PHE A 37 -14.68 -24.93 -6.19
N ASN A 38 -15.44 -23.85 -6.38
CA ASN A 38 -14.92 -22.59 -6.91
C ASN A 38 -15.33 -21.40 -6.03
N GLY A 39 -14.51 -20.37 -5.99
CA GLY A 39 -14.80 -19.08 -5.33
C GLY A 39 -13.81 -18.01 -5.76
N GLN A 40 -14.07 -16.72 -5.51
CA GLN A 40 -13.06 -15.69 -5.71
C GLN A 40 -12.42 -15.32 -4.38
N HIS A 41 -11.10 -15.36 -4.40
CA HIS A 41 -10.24 -15.11 -3.27
C HIS A 41 -9.66 -13.71 -3.39
N MET A 42 -9.67 -12.97 -2.28
CA MET A 42 -8.95 -11.72 -2.11
C MET A 42 -8.19 -11.76 -0.78
N THR A 43 -7.00 -11.20 -0.71
CA THR A 43 -6.29 -10.97 0.56
C THR A 43 -6.13 -9.49 0.79
N SER A 44 -6.49 -9.00 1.97
CA SER A 44 -6.11 -7.65 2.35
C SER A 44 -4.61 -7.63 2.57
N ALA A 45 -3.90 -6.79 1.81
CA ALA A 45 -2.46 -6.63 1.88
C ALA A 45 -2.04 -6.20 3.30
N PHE A 46 -1.53 -7.14 4.09
CA PHE A 46 -0.79 -6.84 5.32
C PHE A 46 0.71 -7.10 5.17
N ASP A 47 1.16 -7.69 4.06
CA ASP A 47 2.58 -7.94 3.81
C ASP A 47 2.79 -8.05 2.29
N GLN A 48 3.10 -6.94 1.63
CA GLN A 48 3.87 -7.05 0.39
C GLN A 48 5.29 -7.50 0.78
N PRO A 49 5.92 -8.41 0.00
CA PRO A 49 7.30 -8.81 0.28
C PRO A 49 8.19 -7.55 0.29
N PHE A 50 8.65 -7.16 1.48
CA PHE A 50 9.53 -6.01 1.66
C PHE A 50 10.95 -6.49 1.88
N ASN A 51 11.87 -5.99 1.07
CA ASN A 51 13.29 -6.26 1.22
C ASN A 51 14.02 -4.92 1.29
N THR A 52 14.72 -4.68 2.39
CA THR A 52 15.45 -3.42 2.58
C THR A 52 16.42 -3.17 1.42
N ILE A 53 17.15 -4.18 0.93
CA ILE A 53 18.08 -4.01 -0.20
C ILE A 53 17.35 -3.57 -1.46
N GLN A 54 16.19 -4.16 -1.76
CA GLN A 54 15.39 -3.74 -2.92
C GLN A 54 14.82 -2.33 -2.74
N SER A 55 14.36 -1.98 -1.53
CA SER A 55 13.83 -0.64 -1.25
C SER A 55 14.87 0.48 -1.40
N LEU A 56 16.17 0.17 -1.17
CA LEU A 56 17.26 1.10 -1.46
C LEU A 56 17.38 1.40 -2.96
N ILE A 57 17.24 0.35 -3.79
CA ILE A 57 17.26 0.46 -5.25
C ILE A 57 16.02 1.23 -5.71
N ASP A 58 14.85 0.88 -5.18
CA ASP A 58 13.59 1.51 -5.54
C ASP A 58 13.56 3.01 -5.19
N ALA A 59 14.10 3.41 -4.03
CA ALA A 59 14.24 4.82 -3.67
C ALA A 59 15.17 5.59 -4.62
N ASP A 60 16.25 4.96 -5.10
CA ASP A 60 17.12 5.55 -6.12
C ASP A 60 16.37 5.69 -7.46
N LEU A 61 15.68 4.63 -7.90
CA LEU A 61 14.95 4.61 -9.16
C LEU A 61 13.78 5.60 -9.17
N ILE A 62 13.02 5.75 -8.08
CA ILE A 62 11.96 6.76 -7.96
C ILE A 62 12.54 8.17 -8.15
N TYR A 63 13.69 8.46 -7.51
CA TYR A 63 14.37 9.73 -7.72
C TYR A 63 14.81 9.90 -9.19
N GLN A 64 15.38 8.87 -9.81
CA GLN A 64 15.79 8.94 -11.22
C GLN A 64 14.60 9.12 -12.17
N ASP A 65 13.48 8.43 -11.94
CA ASP A 65 12.26 8.58 -12.74
C ASP A 65 11.79 10.04 -12.69
N LEU A 66 11.69 10.62 -11.49
CA LEU A 66 11.31 12.02 -11.30
C LEU A 66 12.27 13.00 -11.98
N MET A 67 13.58 12.72 -11.97
CA MET A 67 14.59 13.55 -12.64
C MET A 67 14.62 13.36 -14.16
N SER A 68 14.17 12.21 -14.68
CA SER A 68 14.20 11.88 -16.10
C SER A 68 13.09 12.56 -16.91
N ILE A 69 12.04 13.03 -16.25
CA ILE A 69 10.91 13.68 -16.92
C ILE A 69 11.36 15.06 -17.45
N THR A 70 11.12 15.31 -18.73
CA THR A 70 11.52 16.56 -19.38
C THR A 70 10.86 17.77 -18.71
N ALA A 71 11.66 18.78 -18.36
CA ALA A 71 11.14 20.02 -17.79
C ALA A 71 10.27 20.79 -18.78
N THR A 72 9.14 21.30 -18.31
CA THR A 72 8.28 22.20 -19.08
C THR A 72 8.53 23.66 -18.72
N ASN A 73 9.15 23.94 -17.57
CA ASN A 73 9.48 25.29 -17.12
C ASN A 73 10.86 25.34 -16.44
N THR A 74 11.75 26.18 -16.96
CA THR A 74 13.10 26.43 -16.42
C THR A 74 13.32 27.89 -16.03
N ALA A 75 12.26 28.71 -16.09
CA ALA A 75 12.31 30.17 -15.91
C ALA A 75 11.51 30.65 -14.69
N HIS A 76 10.87 29.74 -13.96
CA HIS A 76 10.10 30.08 -12.77
C HIS A 76 10.99 30.68 -11.67
N SER A 77 10.42 31.57 -10.86
CA SER A 77 11.08 32.13 -9.68
C SER A 77 11.45 31.03 -8.66
N LEU A 78 12.47 31.28 -7.84
CA LEU A 78 12.82 30.38 -6.73
C LEU A 78 11.81 30.41 -5.57
N VAL A 79 10.85 31.35 -5.60
CA VAL A 79 9.80 31.48 -4.58
C VAL A 79 8.44 31.22 -5.23
N PHE A 80 7.71 30.23 -4.71
CA PHE A 80 6.31 29.97 -5.04
C PHE A 80 5.35 30.54 -4.00
N GLY A 81 4.09 30.64 -4.39
CA GLY A 81 2.96 30.94 -3.51
C GLY A 81 2.59 32.41 -3.52
N ASN A 82 2.29 33.01 -2.37
CA ASN A 82 1.77 34.36 -2.25
C ASN A 82 0.52 34.63 -3.13
N GLY A 83 -0.36 33.63 -3.27
CA GLY A 83 -1.57 33.71 -4.09
C GLY A 83 -1.38 33.23 -5.54
N GLU A 84 -0.22 32.69 -5.88
CA GLU A 84 0.06 32.08 -7.17
C GLU A 84 -0.90 30.92 -7.50
N ASN A 85 -1.35 30.88 -8.76
CA ASN A 85 -1.99 29.73 -9.36
C ASN A 85 -1.05 29.04 -10.34
N LEU A 86 -0.47 27.92 -9.92
CA LEU A 86 0.49 27.15 -10.69
C LEU A 86 -0.26 26.15 -11.58
N LEU A 87 0.12 26.10 -12.85
CA LEU A 87 -0.41 25.14 -13.83
C LEU A 87 0.41 23.84 -13.84
N PRO A 88 -0.13 22.73 -14.36
CA PRO A 88 0.55 21.45 -14.38
C PRO A 88 1.86 21.54 -15.17
N GLY A 89 2.89 20.82 -14.72
CA GLY A 89 4.19 20.81 -15.39
C GLY A 89 5.34 20.35 -14.50
N VAL A 90 6.52 20.37 -15.12
CA VAL A 90 7.79 20.01 -14.51
C VAL A 90 8.68 21.25 -14.45
N TYR A 91 8.98 21.70 -13.23
CA TYR A 91 9.65 22.96 -12.92
C TYR A 91 11.07 22.69 -12.42
N ASP A 92 12.06 23.13 -13.19
CA ASP A 92 13.48 23.05 -12.81
C ASP A 92 13.97 24.37 -12.24
N LEU A 93 14.51 24.32 -11.02
CA LEU A 93 14.92 25.47 -10.25
C LEU A 93 16.39 25.35 -9.82
N VAL A 94 17.20 26.28 -10.27
CA VAL A 94 18.63 26.34 -9.94
C VAL A 94 18.83 27.23 -8.71
N GLY A 95 18.81 26.62 -7.53
CA GLY A 95 19.03 27.32 -6.26
C GLY A 95 18.13 26.83 -5.13
N THR A 96 18.12 27.56 -4.02
CA THR A 96 17.23 27.28 -2.88
C THR A 96 15.81 27.68 -3.25
N THR A 97 14.87 26.75 -3.14
CA THR A 97 13.46 26.98 -3.45
C THR A 97 12.66 27.18 -2.16
N SER A 98 11.70 28.10 -2.19
CA SER A 98 10.79 28.30 -1.05
C SER A 98 9.34 28.45 -1.47
N ILE A 99 8.43 28.14 -0.55
CA ILE A 99 6.98 28.30 -0.73
C ILE A 99 6.45 29.13 0.44
N ALA A 100 5.80 30.26 0.15
CA ALA A 100 5.26 31.16 1.16
C ALA A 100 3.79 31.47 0.90
N GLY A 101 3.01 31.68 1.97
CA GLY A 101 1.58 31.98 1.86
C GLY A 101 0.80 30.84 1.18
N THR A 102 -0.14 31.19 0.32
CA THR A 102 -0.95 30.21 -0.42
C THR A 102 -0.37 29.95 -1.81
N LEU A 103 -0.23 28.68 -2.17
CA LEU A 103 0.05 28.20 -3.52
C LEU A 103 -1.14 27.34 -3.98
N VAL A 104 -1.76 27.72 -5.09
CA VAL A 104 -2.82 26.94 -5.72
C VAL A 104 -2.20 26.09 -6.83
N LEU A 105 -2.48 24.79 -6.82
CA LEU A 105 -2.15 23.87 -7.89
C LEU A 105 -3.43 23.57 -8.67
N ASP A 106 -3.53 24.10 -9.88
CA ASP A 106 -4.72 24.02 -10.72
C ASP A 106 -4.53 22.97 -11.81
N GLY A 107 -5.29 21.88 -11.71
CA GLY A 107 -5.17 20.75 -12.62
C GLY A 107 -5.65 21.01 -14.06
N GLY A 108 -6.17 22.21 -14.36
CA GLY A 108 -6.64 22.56 -15.70
C GLY A 108 -7.85 21.75 -16.18
N GLY A 109 -8.53 21.03 -15.28
CA GLY A 109 -9.64 20.13 -15.57
C GLY A 109 -9.20 18.68 -15.81
N ASP A 110 -7.91 18.37 -15.71
CA ASP A 110 -7.37 17.02 -15.90
C ASP A 110 -7.03 16.36 -14.54
N PRO A 111 -7.71 15.25 -14.16
CA PRO A 111 -7.38 14.50 -12.93
C PRO A 111 -6.00 13.82 -12.96
N ASN A 112 -5.39 13.70 -14.14
CA ASN A 112 -4.04 13.16 -14.31
C ASN A 112 -2.97 14.26 -14.41
N SER A 113 -3.33 15.52 -14.15
CA SER A 113 -2.37 16.63 -14.12
C SER A 113 -1.24 16.37 -13.12
N GLU A 114 -0.01 16.60 -13.56
CA GLU A 114 1.21 16.37 -12.78
C GLU A 114 1.91 17.68 -12.41
N PHE A 115 2.45 17.73 -11.20
CA PHE A 115 3.25 18.84 -10.72
C PHE A 115 4.56 18.30 -10.14
N ILE A 116 5.67 18.49 -10.85
CA ILE A 116 6.99 18.04 -10.41
C ILE A 116 7.88 19.26 -10.25
N ILE A 117 8.16 19.63 -9.01
CA ILE A 117 8.97 20.81 -8.67
C ILE A 117 10.34 20.33 -8.23
N ARG A 118 11.38 20.61 -9.01
CA ARG A 118 12.76 20.12 -8.79
C ARG A 118 13.70 21.26 -8.45
N SER A 119 14.27 21.20 -7.26
CA SER A 119 15.21 22.20 -6.73
C SER A 119 16.62 21.61 -6.61
N THR A 120 17.62 22.29 -7.16
CA THR A 120 19.03 21.91 -6.95
C THR A 120 19.55 22.30 -5.57
N GLY A 121 18.84 23.18 -4.87
CA GLY A 121 19.11 23.60 -3.49
C GLY A 121 18.07 23.08 -2.50
N PRO A 122 18.15 23.48 -1.22
CA PRO A 122 17.14 23.11 -0.22
C PRO A 122 15.75 23.60 -0.64
N LEU A 123 14.72 22.85 -0.26
CA LEU A 123 13.33 23.26 -0.42
C LEU A 123 12.73 23.57 0.96
N THR A 124 12.19 24.76 1.13
CA THR A 124 11.64 25.21 2.42
C THR A 124 10.23 25.77 2.29
N THR A 125 9.44 25.71 3.35
CA THR A 125 8.18 26.49 3.42
C THR A 125 8.23 27.51 4.54
N GLY A 126 7.57 28.65 4.34
CA GLY A 126 7.27 29.59 5.41
C GLY A 126 6.30 29.01 6.43
N VAL A 127 6.19 29.67 7.59
CA VAL A 127 5.15 29.36 8.58
C VAL A 127 3.76 29.65 7.98
N GLY A 128 2.82 28.73 8.17
CA GLY A 128 1.45 28.90 7.67
C GLY A 128 1.29 28.70 6.16
N THR A 129 2.30 28.14 5.47
CA THR A 129 2.19 27.88 4.04
C THR A 129 1.06 26.90 3.74
N THR A 130 0.23 27.21 2.74
CA THR A 130 -0.92 26.39 2.34
C THR A 130 -0.82 26.04 0.87
N VAL A 131 -0.78 24.75 0.56
CA VAL A 131 -0.91 24.21 -0.81
C VAL A 131 -2.34 23.72 -1.00
N THR A 132 -3.09 24.33 -1.92
CA THR A 132 -4.47 23.95 -2.24
C THR A 132 -4.58 23.36 -3.63
N LEU A 133 -5.38 22.30 -3.79
CA LEU A 133 -5.62 21.64 -5.06
C LEU A 133 -6.94 22.10 -5.65
N THR A 134 -6.96 22.46 -6.92
CA THR A 134 -8.18 22.85 -7.63
C THR A 134 -8.26 22.16 -8.99
N ASN A 135 -9.48 22.15 -9.55
CA ASN A 135 -9.71 21.85 -10.95
C ASN A 135 -9.08 20.52 -11.43
N GLY A 136 -9.23 19.46 -10.64
CA GLY A 136 -8.71 18.12 -10.96
C GLY A 136 -7.34 17.78 -10.39
N ALA A 137 -6.59 18.73 -9.82
CA ALA A 137 -5.31 18.40 -9.20
C ALA A 137 -5.45 17.38 -8.05
N SER A 138 -4.52 16.43 -7.98
CA SER A 138 -4.50 15.31 -7.03
C SER A 138 -3.17 15.26 -6.27
N SER A 139 -3.23 15.00 -4.96
CA SER A 139 -2.06 14.79 -4.09
C SER A 139 -1.19 13.61 -4.54
N ASN A 140 -1.75 12.65 -5.27
CA ASN A 140 -1.01 11.52 -5.86
C ASN A 140 -0.03 11.95 -6.97
N ASN A 141 -0.26 13.10 -7.61
CA ASN A 141 0.46 13.52 -8.82
C ASN A 141 1.41 14.70 -8.56
N ILE A 142 1.67 15.01 -7.29
CA ILE A 142 2.48 16.17 -6.88
C ILE A 142 3.77 15.68 -6.23
N PHE A 143 4.90 16.15 -6.74
CA PHE A 143 6.24 15.77 -6.31
C PHE A 143 7.10 16.99 -6.07
N TRP A 144 7.66 17.06 -4.86
CA TRP A 144 8.58 18.10 -4.43
C TRP A 144 9.97 17.49 -4.29
N VAL A 145 10.81 17.69 -5.29
CA VAL A 145 12.12 17.06 -5.38
C VAL A 145 13.19 18.08 -5.02
N SER A 146 14.09 17.72 -4.13
CA SER A 146 15.25 18.54 -3.78
C SER A 146 16.53 17.71 -3.84
N GLU A 147 17.60 18.30 -4.37
CA GLU A 147 18.93 17.72 -4.24
C GLU A 147 19.52 17.84 -2.82
N LYS A 148 18.82 18.55 -1.94
CA LYS A 148 19.24 19.00 -0.61
C LYS A 148 18.10 18.76 0.42
N PRO A 149 18.28 19.15 1.70
CA PRO A 149 17.21 18.99 2.69
C PRO A 149 15.90 19.67 2.30
N ILE A 150 14.79 19.08 2.76
CA ILE A 150 13.45 19.66 2.66
C ILE A 150 12.94 19.96 4.07
N SER A 151 12.32 21.12 4.30
CA SER A 151 11.68 21.39 5.59
C SER A 151 10.41 22.21 5.44
N THR A 152 9.41 21.95 6.28
CA THR A 152 8.21 22.78 6.35
C THR A 152 8.26 23.71 7.56
N GLY A 153 7.80 24.95 7.37
CA GLY A 153 7.46 25.84 8.47
C GLY A 153 6.26 25.33 9.25
N ALA A 154 6.15 25.73 10.52
CA ALA A 154 5.04 25.36 11.39
C ALA A 154 3.67 25.74 10.81
N ASN A 155 2.63 25.00 11.20
CA ASN A 155 1.23 25.24 10.79
C ASN A 155 1.02 25.21 9.27
N SER A 156 1.83 24.44 8.53
CA SER A 156 1.66 24.33 7.09
C SER A 156 0.60 23.30 6.71
N ILE A 157 -0.11 23.52 5.60
CA ILE A 157 -0.96 22.53 4.94
C ILE A 157 -0.30 22.19 3.60
N PHE A 158 0.13 20.95 3.42
CA PHE A 158 0.93 20.52 2.28
C PHE A 158 0.30 19.33 1.55
N LYS A 159 0.58 19.21 0.25
CA LYS A 159 0.07 18.15 -0.62
C LYS A 159 1.19 17.59 -1.48
N GLY A 160 1.25 16.27 -1.63
CA GLY A 160 2.21 15.60 -2.49
C GLY A 160 3.40 14.95 -1.78
N THR A 161 4.25 14.32 -2.57
CA THR A 161 5.39 13.52 -2.10
C THR A 161 6.66 14.36 -2.04
N LEU A 162 7.28 14.46 -0.86
CA LEU A 162 8.58 15.10 -0.66
C LEU A 162 9.68 14.08 -0.96
N VAL A 163 10.63 14.43 -1.85
CA VAL A 163 11.73 13.55 -2.23
C VAL A 163 13.06 14.30 -2.14
N SER A 164 13.90 13.92 -1.19
CA SER A 164 15.26 14.47 -1.04
C SER A 164 16.31 13.50 -1.57
N ARG A 165 17.20 13.98 -2.44
CA ARG A 165 18.38 13.22 -2.86
C ARG A 165 19.40 13.07 -1.74
N ALA A 166 19.61 14.15 -0.99
CA ALA A 166 20.68 14.24 0.01
C ALA A 166 20.36 15.34 1.02
N GLY A 167 19.76 14.94 2.13
CA GLY A 167 19.44 15.81 3.23
C GLY A 167 18.28 15.27 4.07
N ALA A 168 18.19 15.76 5.30
CA ALA A 168 17.04 15.50 6.15
C ALA A 168 15.75 16.03 5.53
N VAL A 169 14.62 15.40 5.85
CA VAL A 169 13.30 15.96 5.58
C VAL A 169 12.52 16.10 6.88
N SER A 170 12.14 17.33 7.23
CA SER A 170 11.50 17.64 8.51
C SER A 170 10.17 18.36 8.36
N LEU A 171 9.18 17.93 9.14
CA LEU A 171 7.91 18.63 9.27
C LEU A 171 7.91 19.55 10.50
N GLY A 172 7.73 20.84 10.28
CA GLY A 172 7.52 21.81 11.35
C GLY A 172 6.25 21.50 12.15
N VAL A 173 6.19 21.95 13.40
CA VAL A 173 5.07 21.63 14.31
C VAL A 173 3.72 21.98 13.70
N SER A 174 2.71 21.13 13.95
CA SER A 174 1.34 21.31 13.49
C SER A 174 1.19 21.37 11.96
N THR A 175 2.13 20.80 11.21
CA THR A 175 2.00 20.64 9.77
C THR A 175 1.07 19.47 9.45
N SER A 176 0.12 19.70 8.55
CA SER A 176 -0.74 18.66 7.97
C SER A 176 -0.29 18.41 6.53
N ILE A 177 0.04 17.16 6.20
CA ILE A 177 0.43 16.75 4.86
C ILE A 177 -0.39 15.54 4.42
N GLU A 178 -1.00 15.66 3.24
CA GLU A 178 -1.50 14.52 2.48
C GLU A 178 -0.46 14.21 1.41
N GLY A 179 0.38 13.22 1.67
CA GLY A 179 1.64 13.06 0.98
C GLY A 179 2.51 11.94 1.53
N ARG A 180 3.76 11.93 1.07
CA ARG A 180 4.80 10.97 1.47
C ARG A 180 6.11 11.71 1.70
N ILE A 181 7.04 11.12 2.45
CA ILE A 181 8.35 11.69 2.73
C ILE A 181 9.45 10.67 2.45
N PHE A 182 10.25 10.93 1.41
CA PHE A 182 11.36 10.09 1.01
C PHE A 182 12.68 10.84 1.03
N THR A 183 13.73 10.18 1.53
CA THR A 183 15.10 10.68 1.37
C THR A 183 16.08 9.55 1.11
N LYS A 184 17.08 9.80 0.27
CA LYS A 184 18.15 8.81 0.03
C LYS A 184 19.30 8.92 1.03
N ALA A 185 19.42 10.06 1.72
CA ALA A 185 20.46 10.27 2.72
C ALA A 185 20.07 11.40 3.66
N GLY A 186 19.60 11.09 4.85
CA GLY A 186 19.18 12.05 5.85
C GLY A 186 18.13 11.48 6.80
N GLU A 187 17.99 12.12 7.95
CA GLU A 187 16.90 11.79 8.86
C GLU A 187 15.53 12.22 8.32
N LEU A 188 14.49 11.53 8.78
CA LEU A 188 13.11 11.95 8.63
C LEU A 188 12.55 12.30 10.01
N SER A 189 11.98 13.48 10.16
CA SER A 189 11.40 13.93 11.43
C SER A 189 10.02 14.57 11.26
N VAL A 190 9.06 14.09 12.04
CA VAL A 190 7.70 14.64 12.11
C VAL A 190 7.52 15.35 13.45
N GLY A 191 7.34 16.67 13.41
CA GLY A 191 7.15 17.50 14.59
C GLY A 191 5.84 17.26 15.35
N ALA A 192 5.71 17.89 16.52
CA ALA A 192 4.54 17.79 17.37
C ALA A 192 3.24 18.22 16.67
N HIS A 193 2.14 17.51 16.95
CA HIS A 193 0.80 17.73 16.40
C HIS A 193 0.72 17.68 14.87
N CYS A 194 1.71 17.11 14.19
CA CYS A 194 1.66 16.92 12.75
C CYS A 194 0.70 15.79 12.38
N ILE A 195 0.13 15.88 11.18
CA ILE A 195 -0.64 14.82 10.56
C ILE A 195 0.02 14.50 9.22
N LEU A 196 0.52 13.28 9.07
CA LEU A 196 1.05 12.76 7.82
C LEU A 196 0.19 11.58 7.38
N THR A 197 -0.42 11.67 6.21
CA THR A 197 -1.28 10.62 5.67
C THR A 197 -0.97 10.42 4.19
N ILE A 198 -0.75 9.17 3.78
CA ILE A 198 -0.55 8.86 2.37
C ILE A 198 -1.80 9.22 1.54
N PRO A 199 -1.63 9.76 0.33
CA PRO A 199 -2.73 9.98 -0.62
C PRO A 199 -3.51 8.69 -0.91
N THR A 200 -4.84 8.81 -1.00
CA THR A 200 -5.69 7.73 -1.52
C THR A 200 -5.71 7.81 -3.03
N GLY A 201 -5.21 6.78 -3.72
CA GLY A 201 -5.20 6.74 -5.19
C GLY A 201 -3.92 6.13 -5.75
N ILE A 202 -3.82 6.14 -7.08
CA ILE A 202 -2.67 5.64 -7.82
C ILE A 202 -1.80 6.83 -8.22
N SER A 203 -0.51 6.73 -7.95
CA SER A 203 0.49 7.69 -8.41
C SER A 203 0.83 7.44 -9.89
N PRO A 204 0.99 8.49 -10.72
CA PRO A 204 1.45 8.33 -12.10
C PRO A 204 2.93 7.92 -12.16
N ILE A 205 3.69 8.21 -11.11
CA ILE A 205 5.06 7.72 -10.92
C ILE A 205 5.01 6.37 -10.21
N ASP A 206 5.71 5.37 -10.74
CA ASP A 206 5.83 4.06 -10.11
C ASP A 206 6.67 4.16 -8.83
N LEU A 207 5.97 4.13 -7.69
CA LEU A 207 6.57 4.16 -6.36
C LEU A 207 7.12 2.79 -5.92
N ARG A 208 7.00 1.75 -6.76
CA ARG A 208 7.57 0.41 -6.53
C ARG A 208 7.21 -0.12 -5.13
N SER A 209 8.17 -0.72 -4.42
CA SER A 209 7.97 -1.21 -3.04
C SER A 209 7.64 -0.12 -2.02
N LEU A 210 7.77 1.17 -2.37
CA LEU A 210 7.52 2.31 -1.48
C LEU A 210 6.11 2.92 -1.64
N SER A 211 5.22 2.29 -2.42
CA SER A 211 3.87 2.83 -2.70
C SER A 211 2.99 3.00 -1.44
N SER A 212 3.12 2.10 -0.46
CA SER A 212 2.42 2.15 0.83
C SER A 212 3.11 3.03 1.88
N PHE A 213 4.33 3.49 1.62
CA PHE A 213 5.13 4.20 2.62
C PHE A 213 4.71 5.66 2.78
N ALA A 214 4.47 6.05 4.03
CA ALA A 214 4.42 7.44 4.45
C ALA A 214 5.83 8.03 4.58
N MET A 215 6.79 7.24 5.08
CA MET A 215 8.15 7.70 5.37
C MET A 215 9.18 6.64 4.99
N PHE A 216 10.15 6.97 4.13
CA PHE A 216 11.26 6.05 3.85
C PHE A 216 12.59 6.79 3.71
N THR A 217 13.62 6.33 4.43
CA THR A 217 14.99 6.80 4.25
C THR A 217 15.93 5.68 3.85
N SER A 218 16.72 5.86 2.80
CA SER A 218 17.77 4.88 2.46
C SER A 218 18.90 4.88 3.50
N SER A 219 19.16 6.01 4.16
CA SER A 219 20.18 6.14 5.20
C SER A 219 19.86 7.33 6.10
N GLY A 220 19.41 7.05 7.31
CA GLY A 220 19.05 8.03 8.33
C GLY A 220 18.07 7.46 9.35
N ALA A 221 17.91 8.17 10.46
CA ALA A 221 16.89 7.85 11.45
C ALA A 221 15.50 8.30 10.97
N VAL A 222 14.46 7.63 11.44
CA VAL A 222 13.05 8.01 11.25
C VAL A 222 12.45 8.28 12.61
N SER A 223 11.82 9.45 12.78
CA SER A 223 11.24 9.85 14.06
C SER A 223 9.93 10.62 13.89
N ALA A 224 9.03 10.46 14.85
CA ALA A 224 7.81 11.24 14.95
C ALA A 224 7.46 11.51 16.42
N ASP A 225 7.08 12.75 16.71
CA ASP A 225 6.67 13.18 18.04
C ASP A 225 5.40 12.45 18.52
N ILE A 226 5.28 12.23 19.83
CA ILE A 226 4.17 11.50 20.46
C ILE A 226 2.79 12.07 20.15
N SER A 227 2.70 13.38 19.90
CA SER A 227 1.44 14.07 19.60
C SER A 227 1.06 14.05 18.12
N ALA A 228 1.90 13.47 17.25
CA ALA A 228 1.63 13.38 15.82
C ALA A 228 0.79 12.14 15.46
N THR A 229 0.28 12.15 14.23
CA THR A 229 -0.35 10.99 13.59
C THR A 229 0.34 10.71 12.26
N VAL A 230 0.76 9.46 12.04
CA VAL A 230 1.37 8.98 10.80
C VAL A 230 0.55 7.81 10.27
N THR A 231 0.05 7.92 9.04
CA THR A 231 -0.74 6.87 8.36
C THR A 231 -0.03 6.44 7.08
N GLY A 232 0.37 5.17 7.03
CA GLY A 232 1.19 4.54 6.00
C GLY A 232 2.45 3.89 6.60
N ASP A 233 3.14 3.09 5.79
CA ASP A 233 4.32 2.35 6.25
C ASP A 233 5.52 3.28 6.48
N VAL A 234 6.40 2.87 7.39
CA VAL A 234 7.64 3.60 7.69
C VAL A 234 8.84 2.68 7.60
N GLY A 235 9.97 3.18 7.09
CA GLY A 235 11.16 2.34 6.98
C GLY A 235 12.47 3.09 6.87
N THR A 236 13.55 2.37 7.19
CA THR A 236 14.92 2.84 7.03
C THR A 236 15.82 1.76 6.45
N GLY A 237 16.67 2.14 5.52
CA GLY A 237 17.73 1.28 4.99
C GLY A 237 18.95 1.18 5.90
N LEU A 238 19.21 2.23 6.68
CA LEU A 238 20.28 2.32 7.65
C LEU A 238 19.94 3.40 8.69
N GLY A 239 19.63 3.01 9.91
CA GLY A 239 19.26 3.94 10.98
C GLY A 239 18.28 3.32 11.96
N ALA A 240 17.87 4.10 12.95
CA ALA A 240 16.84 3.71 13.90
C ALA A 240 15.47 4.24 13.48
N ILE A 241 14.42 3.51 13.85
CA ILE A 241 13.03 3.99 13.81
C ILE A 241 12.61 4.30 15.24
N ALA A 242 12.09 5.51 15.46
CA ALA A 242 11.66 6.04 16.75
C ALA A 242 10.34 6.80 16.58
N ILE A 243 9.27 6.09 16.22
CA ILE A 243 7.92 6.65 16.09
C ILE A 243 7.24 6.59 17.45
N ALA A 244 7.18 7.73 18.14
CA ALA A 244 6.41 7.84 19.39
C ALA A 244 4.94 8.22 19.12
N ALA A 245 4.64 8.64 17.89
CA ALA A 245 3.33 9.09 17.41
C ALA A 245 2.26 8.00 17.43
N THR A 246 1.00 8.40 17.18
CA THR A 246 -0.01 7.43 16.72
C THR A 246 0.35 6.98 15.30
N HIS A 247 0.72 5.72 15.12
CA HIS A 247 1.09 5.15 13.83
C HIS A 247 0.07 4.11 13.36
N ILE A 248 -0.36 4.24 12.11
CA ILE A 248 -1.24 3.31 11.40
C ILE A 248 -0.50 2.82 10.16
N GLY A 249 0.14 1.66 10.24
CA GLY A 249 0.95 1.05 9.19
C GLY A 249 2.00 0.12 9.80
N GLU A 250 2.88 -0.42 8.96
CA GLU A 250 3.98 -1.29 9.41
C GLU A 250 5.31 -0.52 9.51
N GLU A 251 6.19 -0.96 10.42
CA GLU A 251 7.55 -0.45 10.54
C GLU A 251 8.56 -1.44 9.96
N TYR A 252 9.45 -0.96 9.09
CA TYR A 252 10.48 -1.76 8.44
C TYR A 252 11.89 -1.26 8.82
N PRO A 253 12.47 -1.74 9.94
CA PRO A 253 13.83 -1.40 10.36
C PRO A 253 14.89 -1.78 9.32
N ALA A 254 16.09 -1.23 9.50
CA ALA A 254 17.24 -1.57 8.65
C ALA A 254 17.54 -3.08 8.67
N GLY A 255 17.71 -3.65 7.48
CA GLY A 255 17.98 -5.08 7.30
C GLY A 255 16.72 -5.96 7.27
N THR A 256 15.52 -5.38 7.24
CA THR A 256 14.28 -6.14 7.10
C THR A 256 14.26 -6.93 5.80
N THR A 257 14.05 -8.23 5.93
CA THR A 257 13.72 -9.14 4.83
C THR A 257 12.39 -9.80 5.19
N SER A 258 11.29 -9.15 4.80
CA SER A 258 9.96 -9.75 4.90
C SER A 258 9.73 -10.62 3.67
N SER A 259 9.70 -11.94 3.88
CA SER A 259 9.32 -12.94 2.87
C SER A 259 7.98 -13.59 3.17
N LYS A 260 7.19 -13.01 4.08
CA LYS A 260 5.88 -13.57 4.43
C LYS A 260 4.86 -13.11 3.40
N GLU A 261 4.62 -13.96 2.41
CA GLU A 261 3.44 -13.82 1.57
C GLU A 261 2.23 -14.26 2.38
N THR A 262 1.16 -13.47 2.39
CA THR A 262 -0.14 -13.95 2.91
C THR A 262 -0.57 -15.13 2.03
N THR A 263 -0.38 -16.35 2.52
CA THR A 263 -0.82 -17.55 1.83
C THR A 263 -2.13 -18.04 2.41
N THR A 264 -3.07 -18.41 1.55
CA THR A 264 -4.34 -19.01 1.96
C THR A 264 -4.46 -20.40 1.36
N THR A 265 -4.63 -21.41 2.21
CA THR A 265 -4.85 -22.80 1.77
C THR A 265 -6.32 -23.15 1.85
N TYR A 266 -6.88 -23.65 0.75
CA TYR A 266 -8.21 -24.22 0.67
C TYR A 266 -8.12 -25.72 0.38
N SER A 267 -8.94 -26.55 1.03
CA SER A 267 -8.98 -28.00 0.76
C SER A 267 -10.39 -28.58 0.92
N ILE A 268 -10.61 -29.77 0.35
CA ILE A 268 -11.84 -30.55 0.53
C ILE A 268 -11.63 -31.57 1.65
N TYR A 269 -12.60 -31.68 2.55
CA TYR A 269 -12.63 -32.61 3.67
C TYR A 269 -13.83 -33.55 3.55
N GLN A 270 -13.65 -34.80 3.97
CA GLN A 270 -14.71 -35.79 4.18
C GLN A 270 -14.74 -36.15 5.66
N ASN A 271 -15.87 -35.88 6.32
CA ASN A 271 -16.08 -36.17 7.74
C ASN A 271 -14.91 -35.71 8.64
N GLY A 272 -14.43 -34.48 8.41
CA GLY A 272 -13.32 -33.89 9.16
C GLY A 272 -11.92 -34.37 8.77
N THR A 273 -11.78 -35.27 7.79
CA THR A 273 -10.47 -35.71 7.26
C THR A 273 -10.22 -35.09 5.89
N GLU A 274 -9.02 -34.55 5.66
CA GLU A 274 -8.67 -33.95 4.36
C GLU A 274 -8.62 -35.00 3.26
N VAL A 275 -9.28 -34.73 2.13
CA VAL A 275 -9.22 -35.60 0.96
C VAL A 275 -7.88 -35.35 0.26
N ALA A 276 -7.12 -36.42 0.02
CA ALA A 276 -5.79 -36.33 -0.56
C ALA A 276 -5.79 -35.55 -1.89
N ASN A 277 -4.78 -34.70 -2.07
CA ASN A 277 -4.56 -33.86 -3.27
C ASN A 277 -5.68 -32.85 -3.59
N SER A 278 -6.59 -32.61 -2.64
CA SER A 278 -7.68 -31.63 -2.81
C SER A 278 -7.29 -30.21 -2.41
N SER A 279 -6.09 -30.00 -1.87
CA SER A 279 -5.63 -28.70 -1.37
C SER A 279 -5.05 -27.81 -2.45
N ARG A 280 -5.25 -26.50 -2.30
CA ARG A 280 -4.58 -25.45 -3.08
C ARG A 280 -4.18 -24.32 -2.16
N THR A 281 -2.92 -23.88 -2.28
CA THR A 281 -2.42 -22.68 -1.62
C THR A 281 -2.37 -21.55 -2.63
N ILE A 282 -2.95 -20.42 -2.28
CA ILE A 282 -2.98 -19.20 -3.08
C ILE A 282 -2.09 -18.16 -2.40
N ILE A 283 -1.27 -17.49 -3.20
CA ILE A 283 -0.30 -16.47 -2.78
C ILE A 283 -0.57 -15.09 -3.42
N SER A 284 -1.43 -15.05 -4.43
CA SER A 284 -1.77 -13.84 -5.17
C SER A 284 -2.87 -13.06 -4.45
N LEU A 285 -2.78 -11.72 -4.47
CA LEU A 285 -3.76 -10.83 -3.84
C LEU A 285 -5.20 -11.15 -4.23
N ASN A 286 -5.44 -11.41 -5.52
CA ASN A 286 -6.75 -11.78 -6.06
C ASN A 286 -6.59 -13.04 -6.92
N SER A 287 -7.48 -14.02 -6.75
CA SER A 287 -7.45 -15.26 -7.54
C SER A 287 -8.79 -15.97 -7.57
N VAL A 288 -8.93 -16.96 -8.46
CA VAL A 288 -10.03 -17.93 -8.38
C VAL A 288 -9.53 -19.14 -7.61
N VAL A 289 -10.25 -19.53 -6.56
CA VAL A 289 -10.09 -20.84 -5.93
C VAL A 289 -10.73 -21.87 -6.84
N SER A 290 -10.01 -22.94 -7.18
CA SER A 290 -10.59 -24.10 -7.87
C SER A 290 -10.03 -25.39 -7.29
N LEU A 291 -10.90 -26.18 -6.66
CA LEU A 291 -10.58 -27.48 -6.07
C LEU A 291 -11.34 -28.56 -6.80
N GLN A 292 -10.73 -29.74 -6.93
CA GLN A 292 -11.40 -30.93 -7.43
C GLN A 292 -10.90 -32.15 -6.65
N ALA A 293 -11.81 -33.04 -6.29
CA ALA A 293 -11.48 -34.28 -5.62
C ALA A 293 -12.48 -35.39 -5.96
N LYS A 294 -12.06 -36.64 -5.79
CA LYS A 294 -12.95 -37.80 -5.78
C LYS A 294 -13.18 -38.22 -4.34
N VAL A 295 -14.44 -38.36 -3.95
CA VAL A 295 -14.83 -38.77 -2.59
C VAL A 295 -15.69 -40.02 -2.68
N THR A 296 -15.42 -41.02 -1.85
CA THR A 296 -16.27 -42.22 -1.72
C THR A 296 -16.82 -42.27 -0.31
N THR A 297 -18.14 -42.20 -0.21
CA THR A 297 -18.87 -42.28 1.05
C THR A 297 -19.35 -43.70 1.30
N LEU A 298 -19.05 -44.23 2.49
CA LEU A 298 -19.37 -45.62 2.87
C LEU A 298 -20.58 -45.69 3.80
N VAL A 299 -20.93 -44.56 4.42
CA VAL A 299 -22.09 -44.42 5.31
C VAL A 299 -22.95 -43.24 4.86
N ALA A 300 -24.27 -43.40 4.91
CA ALA A 300 -25.19 -42.31 4.60
C ALA A 300 -25.11 -41.21 5.66
N GLY A 301 -25.06 -39.95 5.22
CA GLY A 301 -24.95 -38.80 6.10
C GLY A 301 -23.52 -38.32 6.35
N GLU A 302 -22.51 -38.96 5.77
CA GLU A 302 -21.16 -38.40 5.72
C GLU A 302 -21.16 -37.02 5.06
N VAL A 303 -20.37 -36.10 5.63
CA VAL A 303 -20.29 -34.72 5.17
C VAL A 303 -19.06 -34.47 4.32
N ILE A 304 -19.26 -33.73 3.24
CA ILE A 304 -18.21 -33.15 2.42
C ILE A 304 -18.15 -31.66 2.73
N GLU A 305 -16.95 -31.17 3.01
CA GLU A 305 -16.69 -29.82 3.53
C GLU A 305 -15.60 -29.15 2.70
N VAL A 306 -15.67 -27.82 2.56
CA VAL A 306 -14.52 -27.02 2.16
C VAL A 306 -13.97 -26.33 3.39
N ARG A 307 -12.65 -26.38 3.56
CA ARG A 307 -11.96 -25.74 4.66
C ARG A 307 -10.87 -24.82 4.16
N TRP A 308 -10.54 -23.82 4.98
CA TRP A 308 -9.52 -22.81 4.68
C TRP A 308 -8.70 -22.43 5.91
N LYS A 309 -7.49 -21.94 5.67
CA LYS A 309 -6.61 -21.30 6.65
C LYS A 309 -5.72 -20.27 5.98
N VAL A 310 -5.21 -19.32 6.75
CA VAL A 310 -4.18 -18.37 6.34
C VAL A 310 -2.86 -18.65 7.06
N ASP A 311 -1.73 -18.28 6.48
CA ASP A 311 -0.44 -18.22 7.19
C ASP A 311 -0.39 -17.02 8.13
N VAL A 312 -0.64 -15.85 7.55
CA VAL A 312 -0.69 -14.51 8.17
C VAL A 312 -1.73 -13.67 7.42
N GLY A 313 -2.12 -12.52 7.96
CA GLY A 313 -3.06 -11.60 7.28
C GLY A 313 -4.52 -12.07 7.29
N GLU A 314 -5.33 -11.42 6.46
CA GLU A 314 -6.76 -11.74 6.28
C GLU A 314 -7.04 -12.15 4.84
N ALA A 315 -7.78 -13.25 4.68
CA ALA A 315 -8.30 -13.70 3.40
C ALA A 315 -9.82 -13.52 3.38
N THR A 316 -10.32 -12.93 2.30
CA THR A 316 -11.73 -12.84 1.93
C THR A 316 -12.03 -13.85 0.82
N LEU A 317 -13.23 -14.43 0.86
CA LEU A 317 -13.72 -15.37 -0.15
C LEU A 317 -15.18 -15.03 -0.48
N ASP A 318 -15.48 -14.94 -1.78
CA ASP A 318 -16.81 -14.67 -2.31
C ASP A 318 -17.20 -15.67 -3.43
N HIS A 319 -18.39 -15.51 -4.02
CA HIS A 319 -18.89 -16.28 -5.18
C HIS A 319 -18.61 -17.80 -5.10
N ARG A 320 -18.96 -18.38 -3.95
CA ARG A 320 -18.61 -19.73 -3.53
C ARG A 320 -19.59 -20.75 -4.10
N ASN A 321 -19.09 -21.77 -4.78
CA ASN A 321 -19.87 -22.84 -5.39
C ASN A 321 -19.22 -24.20 -5.14
N LEU A 322 -19.86 -25.03 -4.32
CA LEU A 322 -19.51 -26.43 -4.09
C LEU A 322 -20.44 -27.33 -4.89
N LEU A 323 -19.91 -28.12 -5.82
CA LEU A 323 -20.64 -29.01 -6.72
C LEU A 323 -20.23 -30.47 -6.50
N LEU A 324 -21.22 -31.36 -6.44
CA LEU A 324 -21.04 -32.79 -6.27
C LEU A 324 -21.78 -33.53 -7.40
N ILE A 325 -21.06 -34.36 -8.14
CA ILE A 325 -21.61 -35.20 -9.21
C ILE A 325 -21.41 -36.65 -8.82
N ARG A 326 -22.51 -37.38 -8.59
CA ARG A 326 -22.45 -38.82 -8.29
C ARG A 326 -22.05 -39.59 -9.56
N SER A 327 -21.02 -40.42 -9.45
CA SER A 327 -20.64 -41.38 -10.48
C SER A 327 -21.52 -42.64 -10.34
N GLU A 328 -22.14 -43.09 -11.43
CA GLU A 328 -23.05 -44.25 -11.44
C GLU A 328 -22.36 -45.58 -11.79
N PHE A 329 -21.14 -45.79 -11.31
CA PHE A 329 -20.47 -47.08 -11.41
C PHE A 329 -20.34 -47.74 -10.04
#